data_AF-A0A6I9YYX0-F1
#
_entry.id   AF-A0A6I9YYX0-F1
#
_cell.length_a   1.000
_cell.length_b   1.000
_cell.length_c   1.000
_cell.angle_alpha   90.00
_cell.angle_beta   90.00
_cell.angle_gamma   90.00
#
_symmetry.space_group_name_H-M   'P 1'
#
loop_
_entity.id
_entity.type
_entity.pdbx_description
1 polymer ?
#
loop_
_entity_poly.entity_id
_entity_poly.type
_entity_poly.pdbx_seq_one_letter_code
_entity_poly.pdbx_strand_id
1 'polypeptide(L)'
;MASVDASAVLGPNVSIGKGVTIGAGVRVRESIILHGASLQDHTCVLNSIVGWDSTIGRWARVEGTPSDPNPNDPYAKIDSETLFRDGRLTPSITILGCNVTIPAEVVILNSIVLPHKELSRSFKNQIIL
;
A
#
# COMPACT_ATOMS: atom_id res chain seq x y z
N MET A 1 11.95 -1.27 17.57
CA MET A 1 11.33 -2.48 17.00
C MET A 1 10.04 -2.07 16.30
N ALA A 2 9.38 -2.94 15.53
CA ALA A 2 8.02 -2.67 15.08
C ALA A 2 7.03 -2.98 16.22
N SER A 3 5.92 -2.25 16.30
CA SER A 3 4.80 -2.51 17.21
C SER A 3 3.59 -2.95 16.40
N VAL A 4 2.97 -4.06 16.80
CA VAL A 4 1.83 -4.64 16.11
C VAL A 4 0.76 -4.96 17.12
N ASP A 5 -0.44 -4.42 16.93
CA ASP A 5 -1.60 -4.75 17.76
C ASP A 5 -2.02 -6.21 17.56
N ALA A 6 -2.49 -6.85 18.63
CA ALA A 6 -2.87 -8.27 18.62
C ALA A 6 -4.04 -8.59 17.67
N SER A 7 -4.89 -7.61 17.36
CA SER A 7 -6.02 -7.78 16.44
C SER A 7 -5.65 -7.56 14.96
N ALA A 8 -4.42 -7.13 14.67
CA ALA A 8 -3.95 -6.96 13.31
C ALA A 8 -3.70 -8.31 12.62
N VAL A 9 -3.99 -8.37 11.32
CA VAL A 9 -3.78 -9.56 10.50
C VAL A 9 -2.76 -9.22 9.41
N LEU A 10 -1.61 -9.90 9.47
CA LEU A 10 -0.52 -9.73 8.51
C LEU A 10 -0.34 -11.03 7.72
N GLY A 11 -0.40 -10.92 6.39
CA GLY A 11 -0.04 -12.02 5.49
C GLY A 11 -1.14 -12.41 4.51
N PRO A 12 -0.80 -13.25 3.52
CA PRO A 12 0.56 -13.69 3.15
C PRO A 12 1.48 -12.57 2.63
N ASN A 13 2.79 -12.87 2.58
CA ASN A 13 3.83 -12.07 1.93
C ASN A 13 3.91 -10.61 2.41
N VAL A 14 4.21 -10.44 3.70
CA VAL A 14 4.33 -9.12 4.33
C VAL A 14 5.71 -8.93 4.92
N SER A 15 6.33 -7.79 4.58
CA SER A 15 7.61 -7.35 5.14
C SER A 15 7.40 -6.08 5.96
N ILE A 16 7.80 -6.10 7.24
CA ILE A 16 7.64 -4.96 8.16
C ILE A 16 9.01 -4.43 8.57
N GLY A 17 9.26 -3.15 8.30
CA GLY A 17 10.45 -2.43 8.69
C GLY A 17 10.52 -2.10 10.18
N LYS A 18 11.72 -1.74 10.66
CA LYS A 18 11.91 -1.28 12.05
C LYS A 18 11.14 0.02 12.30
N GLY A 19 10.61 0.18 13.51
CA GLY A 19 9.91 1.40 13.91
C GLY A 19 8.51 1.57 13.33
N VAL A 20 8.03 0.60 12.55
CA VAL A 20 6.65 0.59 12.05
C VAL A 20 5.68 0.38 13.21
N THR A 21 4.58 1.14 13.20
CA THR A 21 3.45 0.95 14.11
C THR A 21 2.23 0.46 13.34
N ILE A 22 1.64 -0.65 13.79
CA ILE A 22 0.42 -1.24 13.22
C ILE A 22 -0.67 -1.23 14.29
N GLY A 23 -1.71 -0.42 14.05
CA GLY A 23 -2.85 -0.25 14.94
C GLY A 23 -3.82 -1.44 14.96
N ALA A 24 -4.90 -1.29 15.71
CA ALA A 24 -5.89 -2.34 15.93
C ALA A 24 -6.67 -2.65 14.64
N GLY A 25 -6.96 -3.93 14.37
CA GLY A 25 -7.76 -4.38 13.25
C GLY A 25 -7.18 -4.11 11.86
N VAL A 26 -5.92 -3.70 11.77
CA VAL A 26 -5.21 -3.45 10.52
C VAL A 26 -5.03 -4.75 9.74
N ARG A 27 -5.18 -4.68 8.43
CA ARG A 27 -5.00 -5.83 7.52
C ARG A 27 -3.94 -5.52 6.49
N VAL A 28 -2.87 -6.31 6.45
CA VAL A 28 -1.77 -6.15 5.49
C VAL A 28 -1.55 -7.46 4.73
N ARG A 29 -1.46 -7.40 3.41
CA ARG A 29 -1.21 -8.58 2.55
C ARG A 29 -0.46 -8.19 1.28
N GLU A 30 0.42 -9.07 0.78
CA GLU A 30 1.22 -8.83 -0.45
C GLU A 30 1.88 -7.44 -0.45
N SER A 31 2.47 -7.04 0.68
CA SER A 31 2.88 -5.64 0.88
C SER A 31 4.17 -5.47 1.67
N ILE A 32 4.87 -4.38 1.39
CA ILE A 32 6.11 -3.99 2.07
C ILE A 32 5.85 -2.69 2.82
N ILE A 33 6.08 -2.69 4.13
CA ILE A 33 5.93 -1.52 5.00
C ILE A 33 7.32 -1.08 5.46
N LEU A 34 7.79 0.07 4.96
CA LEU A 34 9.14 0.56 5.24
C LEU A 34 9.25 1.26 6.59
N HIS A 35 10.49 1.49 7.02
CA HIS A 35 10.82 1.96 8.37
C HIS A 35 10.07 3.24 8.77
N GLY A 36 9.61 3.28 10.02
CA GLY A 36 8.94 4.45 10.61
C GLY A 36 7.51 4.71 10.13
N ALA A 37 6.97 3.89 9.22
CA ALA A 37 5.59 4.05 8.77
C ALA A 37 4.58 3.76 9.90
N SER A 38 3.45 4.46 9.87
CA SER A 38 2.37 4.34 10.87
C SER A 38 1.06 3.98 10.18
N LEU A 39 0.54 2.79 10.48
CA LEU A 39 -0.74 2.31 10.00
C LEU A 39 -1.74 2.43 11.16
N GLN A 40 -2.66 3.40 11.07
CA GLN A 40 -3.67 3.60 12.10
C GLN A 40 -4.75 2.53 12.05
N ASP A 41 -5.61 2.51 13.08
CA ASP A 41 -6.61 1.46 13.28
C ASP A 41 -7.52 1.23 12.07
N HIS A 42 -7.88 -0.03 11.86
CA HIS A 42 -8.78 -0.52 10.82
C HIS A 42 -8.38 -0.16 9.38
N THR A 43 -7.11 0.14 9.15
CA THR A 43 -6.57 0.35 7.80
C THR A 43 -6.42 -0.96 7.04
N CYS A 44 -6.44 -0.86 5.71
CA CYS A 44 -6.23 -2.00 4.82
C CYS A 44 -5.13 -1.68 3.81
N VAL A 45 -4.07 -2.48 3.79
CA VAL A 45 -2.93 -2.32 2.89
C VAL A 45 -2.72 -3.60 2.10
N LEU A 46 -3.05 -3.58 0.81
CA LEU A 46 -3.03 -4.77 -0.06
C LEU A 46 -2.20 -4.47 -1.32
N ASN A 47 -1.33 -5.39 -1.73
CA ASN A 47 -0.60 -5.27 -3.00
C ASN A 47 0.13 -3.92 -3.15
N SER A 48 0.83 -3.50 -2.08
CA SER A 48 1.33 -2.13 -1.96
C SER A 48 2.72 -2.03 -1.33
N ILE A 49 3.41 -0.93 -1.63
CA ILE A 49 4.65 -0.52 -0.96
C ILE A 49 4.38 0.78 -0.22
N VAL A 50 4.56 0.78 1.09
CA VAL A 50 4.41 1.96 1.96
C VAL A 50 5.79 2.51 2.28
N GLY A 51 6.03 3.75 1.85
CA GLY A 51 7.29 4.48 2.02
C GLY A 51 7.66 4.77 3.47
N TRP A 52 8.93 5.14 3.68
CA TRP A 52 9.46 5.55 4.98
C TRP A 52 8.66 6.68 5.60
N ASP A 53 8.51 6.65 6.93
CA ASP A 53 7.89 7.71 7.74
C ASP A 53 6.53 8.19 7.20
N SER A 54 5.81 7.28 6.51
CA SER A 54 4.51 7.57 5.94
C SER A 54 3.39 7.18 6.90
N THR A 55 2.30 7.93 6.90
CA THR A 55 1.16 7.70 7.78
C THR A 55 -0.08 7.35 6.98
N ILE A 56 -0.74 6.27 7.37
CA ILE A 56 -2.03 5.84 6.81
C ILE A 56 -3.10 6.05 7.88
N GLY A 57 -4.02 6.97 7.63
CA GLY A 57 -5.09 7.35 8.55
C GLY A 57 -6.11 6.25 8.80
N ARG A 58 -6.83 6.31 9.93
CA ARG A 58 -7.84 5.29 10.30
C ARG A 58 -8.84 5.01 9.18
N TRP A 59 -9.23 3.75 9.03
CA TRP A 59 -10.18 3.29 8.00
C TRP A 59 -9.76 3.58 6.55
N ALA A 60 -8.54 4.07 6.32
CA ALA A 60 -8.04 4.27 4.97
C ALA A 60 -7.65 2.94 4.32
N ARG A 61 -7.70 2.94 2.98
CA ARG A 61 -7.36 1.78 2.16
C ARG A 61 -6.28 2.15 1.16
N VAL A 62 -5.19 1.40 1.15
CA VAL A 62 -4.07 1.55 0.23
C VAL A 62 -3.92 0.22 -0.49
N GLU A 63 -4.37 0.17 -1.74
CA GLU A 63 -4.60 -1.08 -2.45
C GLU A 63 -4.00 -1.03 -3.85
N GLY A 64 -3.45 -2.16 -4.29
CA GLY A 64 -3.06 -2.40 -5.67
C GLY A 64 -3.88 -3.51 -6.31
N THR A 65 -3.85 -3.58 -7.64
CA THR A 65 -4.30 -4.75 -8.37
C THR A 65 -3.20 -5.81 -8.27
N PRO A 66 -3.52 -7.07 -7.88
CA PRO A 66 -2.57 -8.17 -7.96
C PRO A 66 -2.01 -8.28 -9.37
N SER A 67 -0.68 -8.20 -9.50
CA SER A 67 0.01 -8.44 -10.76
C SER A 67 0.29 -9.93 -10.92
N ASP A 68 -0.24 -10.53 -11.96
CA ASP A 68 0.19 -11.87 -12.38
C ASP A 68 1.60 -11.80 -13.01
N PRO A 69 2.47 -12.81 -12.78
CA PRO A 69 2.15 -14.10 -12.17
C PRO A 69 2.43 -14.13 -10.67
N ASN A 70 1.44 -14.56 -9.88
CA ASN A 70 1.67 -14.92 -8.48
C ASN A 70 2.52 -16.21 -8.42
N PRO A 71 3.72 -16.21 -7.81
CA PRO A 71 4.57 -17.40 -7.73
C PRO A 71 3.97 -18.54 -6.88
N ASN A 72 2.90 -18.25 -6.11
CA ASN A 72 2.16 -19.25 -5.35
C ASN A 72 1.03 -19.92 -6.16
N ASP A 73 0.75 -19.46 -7.38
CA ASP A 73 -0.23 -20.07 -8.28
C ASP A 73 0.50 -20.89 -9.37
N PRO A 74 0.30 -22.22 -9.43
CA PRO A 74 0.99 -23.09 -10.38
C PRO A 74 0.65 -22.83 -11.85
N TYR A 75 -0.39 -22.05 -12.15
CA TYR A 75 -0.82 -21.71 -13.52
C TYR A 75 -0.71 -20.23 -13.85
N ALA A 76 -0.01 -19.46 -13.02
CA ALA A 76 0.14 -18.02 -13.21
C ALA A 76 0.77 -17.70 -14.58
N LYS A 77 0.04 -16.95 -15.41
CA LYS A 77 0.51 -16.49 -16.72
C LYS A 77 1.21 -15.15 -16.56
N ILE A 78 2.34 -14.97 -17.24
CA ILE A 78 2.97 -13.63 -17.36
C ILE A 78 2.12 -12.84 -18.35
N ASP A 79 1.20 -12.02 -17.83
CA ASP A 79 0.52 -11.02 -18.65
C ASP A 79 1.29 -9.70 -18.50
N SER A 80 2.28 -9.50 -19.37
CA SER A 80 3.10 -8.28 -19.40
C SER A 80 2.30 -7.15 -20.03
N GLU A 81 1.32 -6.60 -19.32
CA GLU A 81 0.76 -5.30 -19.68
C GLU A 81 1.81 -4.20 -19.45
N THR A 82 1.95 -3.28 -20.39
CA THR A 82 2.84 -2.13 -20.24
C THR A 82 2.40 -1.28 -19.04
N LEU A 83 3.34 -0.78 -18.22
CA LEU A 83 3.05 0.07 -17.04
C LEU A 83 2.21 1.32 -17.35
N PHE A 84 2.21 1.73 -18.62
CA PHE A 84 1.43 2.85 -19.12
C PHE A 84 0.61 2.41 -20.32
N ARG A 85 -0.65 2.84 -20.36
CA ARG A 85 -1.56 2.73 -21.51
C ARG A 85 -2.26 4.08 -21.67
N ASP A 86 -2.15 4.68 -22.85
CA ASP A 86 -2.76 5.99 -23.16
C ASP A 86 -2.42 7.11 -22.17
N GLY A 87 -1.15 7.17 -21.73
CA GLY A 87 -0.66 8.18 -20.78
C GLY A 87 -1.18 8.01 -19.34
N ARG A 88 -1.89 6.92 -19.05
CA ARG A 88 -2.36 6.54 -17.71
C ARG A 88 -1.58 5.35 -17.21
N LEU A 89 -1.38 5.30 -15.89
CA LEU A 89 -0.82 4.13 -15.24
C LEU A 89 -1.79 2.96 -15.43
N THR A 90 -1.29 1.83 -15.93
CA THR A 90 -2.11 0.62 -15.93
C THR A 90 -2.39 0.20 -14.48
N PRO A 91 -3.60 -0.31 -14.20
CA PRO A 91 -3.96 -0.82 -12.88
C PRO A 91 -2.88 -1.78 -12.36
N SER A 92 -2.14 -1.36 -11.34
CA SER A 92 -0.99 -2.10 -10.81
C SER A 92 -0.90 -1.91 -9.29
N ILE A 93 0.24 -2.24 -8.69
CA ILE A 93 0.51 -2.02 -7.27
C ILE A 93 0.36 -0.54 -6.89
N THR A 94 0.02 -0.27 -5.62
CA THR A 94 0.10 1.10 -5.08
C THR A 94 1.45 1.33 -4.40
N ILE A 95 2.09 2.45 -4.70
CA ILE A 95 3.39 2.83 -4.14
C ILE A 95 3.25 4.18 -3.46
N LEU A 96 3.61 4.27 -2.18
CA LEU A 96 3.74 5.52 -1.45
C LEU A 96 5.23 5.86 -1.29
N GLY A 97 5.62 7.06 -1.71
CA GLY A 97 6.96 7.62 -1.44
C GLY A 97 7.19 7.88 0.05
N CYS A 98 8.37 8.39 0.42
CA CYS A 98 8.65 8.74 1.81
C CYS A 98 7.85 9.97 2.26
N ASN A 99 7.54 10.02 3.56
CA ASN A 99 6.80 11.11 4.20
C ASN A 99 5.47 11.42 3.48
N VAL A 100 4.73 10.37 3.12
CA VAL A 100 3.38 10.50 2.58
C VAL A 100 2.36 10.38 3.70
N THR A 101 1.39 11.30 3.74
CA THR A 101 0.28 11.29 4.69
C THR A 101 -1.02 11.02 3.94
N ILE A 102 -1.64 9.90 4.28
CA ILE A 102 -2.97 9.51 3.82
C ILE A 102 -3.95 9.82 4.95
N PRO A 103 -4.99 10.66 4.73
CA PRO A 103 -5.97 10.99 5.76
C PRO A 103 -6.84 9.76 6.11
N ALA A 104 -7.69 9.92 7.13
CA ALA A 104 -8.67 8.88 7.45
C ALA A 104 -9.71 8.72 6.34
N GLU A 105 -10.29 7.52 6.23
CA GLU A 105 -11.45 7.22 5.37
C GLU A 105 -11.24 7.43 3.85
N VAL A 106 -9.99 7.53 3.38
CA VAL A 106 -9.70 7.64 1.94
C VAL A 106 -9.20 6.33 1.35
N VAL A 107 -9.35 6.21 0.03
CA VAL A 107 -8.93 5.05 -0.76
C VAL A 107 -7.91 5.47 -1.80
N ILE A 108 -6.73 4.85 -1.75
CA ILE A 108 -5.68 4.97 -2.76
C ILE A 108 -5.58 3.64 -3.48
N LEU A 109 -5.90 3.64 -4.77
CA LEU A 109 -5.95 2.43 -5.58
C LEU A 109 -5.05 2.57 -6.80
N ASN A 110 -4.17 1.60 -7.03
CA ASN A 110 -3.29 1.52 -8.21
C ASN A 110 -2.59 2.84 -8.52
N SER A 111 -2.03 3.48 -7.51
CA SER A 111 -1.49 4.83 -7.64
C SER A 111 -0.06 4.91 -7.16
N ILE A 112 0.73 5.79 -7.78
CA ILE A 112 2.08 6.11 -7.33
C ILE A 112 2.02 7.50 -6.70
N VAL A 113 2.25 7.58 -5.40
CA VAL A 113 2.30 8.85 -4.67
C VAL A 113 3.76 9.25 -4.48
N LEU A 114 4.16 10.38 -5.05
CA LEU A 114 5.52 10.88 -4.86
C LEU A 114 5.80 11.25 -3.39
N PRO A 115 7.08 11.31 -3.00
CA PRO A 115 7.47 11.74 -1.66
C PRO A 115 6.91 13.09 -1.22
N HIS A 116 6.81 13.26 0.10
CA HIS A 116 6.42 14.51 0.77
C HIS A 116 5.04 15.02 0.33
N LYS A 117 4.07 14.10 0.29
CA LYS A 117 2.69 14.41 -0.10
C LYS A 117 1.71 14.19 1.02
N GLU A 118 0.84 15.17 1.21
CA GLU A 118 -0.33 15.04 2.04
C GLU A 118 -1.55 15.00 1.12
N LEU A 119 -2.27 13.89 1.15
CA LEU A 119 -3.44 13.71 0.31
C LEU A 119 -4.66 14.28 1.03
N SER A 120 -5.61 14.82 0.25
CA SER A 120 -6.85 15.39 0.78
C SER A 120 -8.10 14.58 0.39
N ARG A 121 -7.93 13.59 -0.48
CA ARG A 121 -9.02 12.78 -1.05
C ARG A 121 -8.50 11.46 -1.59
N SER A 122 -9.43 10.61 -2.02
CA SER A 122 -9.14 9.34 -2.70
C SER A 122 -8.58 9.55 -4.11
N PHE A 123 -7.64 8.69 -4.51
CA PHE A 123 -7.02 8.68 -5.84
C PHE A 123 -7.01 7.27 -6.41
N LYS A 124 -7.18 7.15 -7.73
CA LYS A 124 -7.22 5.88 -8.45
C LYS A 124 -6.47 5.98 -9.78
N ASN A 125 -5.65 4.97 -10.10
CA ASN A 125 -4.95 4.80 -11.39
C ASN A 125 -4.16 6.03 -11.85
N GLN A 126 -3.45 6.70 -10.94
CA GLN A 126 -2.79 7.97 -11.20
C GLN A 126 -1.42 8.05 -10.53
N ILE A 127 -0.55 8.90 -11.11
CA ILE A 127 0.66 9.37 -10.44
C ILE A 127 0.31 10.68 -9.75
N ILE A 128 0.48 10.74 -8.43
CA ILE A 128 0.34 11.96 -7.65
C ILE A 128 1.73 12.59 -7.57
N LEU A 129 1.90 13.69 -8.30
CA LEU A 129 3.14 14.45 -8.41
C LEU A 129 3.37 15.41 -7.24
#